data_AF-A0A930N0G9-F1
#
_entry.id   AF-A0A930N0G9-F1
#
_cell.length_a   1.000
_cell.length_b   1.000
_cell.length_c   1.000
_cell.angle_alpha   90.00
_cell.angle_beta   90.00
_cell.angle_gamma   90.00
#
_symmetry.space_group_name_H-M   'P 1'
#
loop_
_entity.id
_entity.type
_entity.pdbx_description
1 polymer ?
#
loop_
_entity_poly.entity_id
_entity_poly.type
_entity_poly.pdbx_seq_one_letter_code
_entity_poly.pdbx_strand_id
1 'polypeptide(L)'
;MKLSSEDESANDNIVEIERYDRLQYRYLTTGDFSALQQMNSEYPMETRTLIEDVVQLGNTTDPDINTKFLKFYQDTTLQALIASVESEYANVDDLNEQLSVAFKHLTHKLPNLEIPRIYAQISALDQSIVVGNGTVGVSLDKYLGEKFPLYQKYYSPLQRQQMTREHIVSDCISFYLMSVYQLKESDKRPQLERDLHIGKINWVVNQALGRRTFRTKYVVAVENYMQEHRKTSYDELLKITDFSKFKVL
;
A
#
# COMPACT_ATOMS: atom_id res chain seq x y z
N MET A 1 36.21 18.72 29.50
CA MET A 1 35.62 17.37 29.51
C MET A 1 34.83 17.24 28.21
N LYS A 2 35.36 16.50 27.24
CA LYS A 2 34.65 16.13 26.01
C LYS A 2 33.59 15.11 26.43
N LEU A 3 32.32 15.38 26.16
CA LEU A 3 31.33 14.32 26.03
C LEU A 3 31.09 14.11 24.54
N SER A 4 31.19 12.85 24.17
CA SER A 4 31.24 12.25 22.85
C SER A 4 29.94 12.43 22.08
N SER A 5 30.12 12.68 20.79
CA SER A 5 29.22 12.35 19.69
C SER A 5 28.92 10.85 19.68
N GLU A 6 27.66 10.46 19.84
CA GLU A 6 27.14 9.14 19.46
C GLU A 6 25.78 9.35 18.77
N ASP A 7 25.83 9.20 17.44
CA ASP A 7 24.77 8.73 16.54
C ASP A 7 23.41 9.45 16.50
N GLU A 8 23.42 10.70 16.03
CA GLU A 8 22.41 11.10 15.04
C GLU A 8 22.84 10.50 13.69
N SER A 9 22.58 9.21 13.46
CA SER A 9 22.34 8.79 12.08
C SER A 9 21.05 9.49 11.67
N ALA A 10 21.17 10.68 11.07
CA ALA A 10 20.04 11.38 10.46
C ALA A 10 19.28 10.35 9.62
N ASN A 11 18.05 10.04 10.02
CA ASN A 11 17.22 9.06 9.36
C ASN A 11 16.97 9.60 7.94
N ASP A 12 17.76 9.17 6.96
CA ASP A 12 17.75 9.66 5.57
C ASP A 12 16.53 9.14 4.78
N ASN A 13 15.46 8.83 5.51
CA ASN A 13 14.20 8.38 4.98
C ASN A 13 13.48 9.58 4.37
N ILE A 14 13.22 9.49 3.07
CA ILE A 14 12.40 10.46 2.34
C ILE A 14 10.92 10.09 2.38
N VAL A 15 10.61 8.89 2.88
CA VAL A 15 9.29 8.32 3.04
C VAL A 15 9.21 7.66 4.41
N GLU A 16 8.19 8.03 5.18
CA GLU A 16 7.87 7.40 6.46
C GLU A 16 6.38 7.02 6.48
N ILE A 17 6.08 5.87 7.05
CA ILE A 17 4.71 5.38 7.25
C ILE A 17 4.14 6.07 8.49
N GLU A 18 3.12 6.90 8.25
CA GLU A 18 2.35 7.53 9.31
C GLU A 18 1.46 6.51 10.04
N ARG A 19 1.53 6.50 11.37
CA ARG A 19 0.94 5.46 12.21
C ARG A 19 -0.52 5.74 12.62
N TYR A 20 -1.38 5.98 11.64
CA TYR A 20 -2.82 6.18 11.86
C TYR A 20 -3.48 4.93 12.50
N ASP A 21 -2.98 3.73 12.20
CA ASP A 21 -3.33 2.47 12.85
C ASP A 21 -3.24 2.48 14.38
N ARG A 22 -2.30 3.23 14.95
CA ARG A 22 -2.16 3.36 16.42
C ARG A 22 -3.29 4.19 17.04
N LEU A 23 -3.79 5.21 16.32
CA LEU A 23 -4.96 5.97 16.76
C LEU A 23 -6.22 5.10 16.65
N GLN A 24 -6.35 4.33 15.57
CA GLN A 24 -7.42 3.33 15.43
C GLN A 24 -7.38 2.31 16.56
N TYR A 25 -6.21 1.74 16.87
CA TYR A 25 -6.04 0.79 17.98
C TYR A 25 -6.55 1.38 19.29
N ARG A 26 -6.09 2.58 19.67
CA ARG A 26 -6.51 3.24 20.91
C ARG A 26 -8.02 3.44 20.96
N TYR A 27 -8.61 4.02 19.92
CA TYR A 27 -10.04 4.28 19.88
C TYR A 27 -10.86 2.98 19.91
N LEU A 28 -10.52 2.01 19.07
CA LEU A 28 -11.33 0.80 18.85
C LEU A 28 -11.21 -0.22 19.97
N THR A 29 -10.16 -0.17 20.80
CA THR A 29 -9.97 -1.09 21.94
C THR A 29 -10.40 -0.48 23.27
N THR A 30 -10.22 0.83 23.47
CA THR A 30 -10.46 1.49 24.77
C THR A 30 -11.57 2.52 24.76
N GLY A 31 -12.09 2.90 23.58
CA GLY A 31 -13.05 4.00 23.45
C GLY A 31 -12.42 5.38 23.67
N ASP A 32 -11.11 5.51 23.45
CA ASP A 32 -10.36 6.75 23.66
C ASP A 32 -10.81 7.87 22.70
N PHE A 33 -11.63 8.78 23.22
CA PHE A 33 -12.14 9.93 22.47
C PHE A 33 -11.05 10.91 22.03
N SER A 34 -9.90 10.97 22.72
CA SER A 34 -8.79 11.82 22.29
C SER A 34 -8.16 11.28 21.01
N ALA A 35 -8.01 9.96 20.90
CA ALA A 35 -7.53 9.30 19.68
C ALA A 35 -8.52 9.54 18.52
N LEU A 36 -9.82 9.40 18.76
CA LEU A 36 -10.85 9.73 17.76
C LEU A 36 -10.78 11.20 17.31
N GLN A 37 -10.54 12.14 18.23
CA GLN A 37 -10.39 13.54 17.87
C GLN A 37 -9.17 13.74 16.96
N GLN A 38 -8.03 13.14 17.28
CA GLN A 38 -6.81 13.18 16.46
C GLN A 38 -7.03 12.56 15.08
N MET A 39 -7.72 11.42 15.00
CA MET A 39 -8.10 10.81 13.71
C MET A 39 -8.85 11.84 12.84
N ASN A 40 -9.84 12.53 13.39
CA ASN A 40 -10.64 13.49 12.64
C ASN A 40 -9.94 14.83 12.34
N SER A 41 -8.93 15.22 13.11
CA SER A 41 -8.21 16.48 12.90
C SER A 41 -6.92 16.33 12.09
N GLU A 42 -6.15 15.29 12.33
CA GLU A 42 -4.83 15.04 11.70
C GLU A 42 -4.97 14.15 10.45
N TYR A 43 -5.98 13.26 10.44
CA TYR A 43 -6.24 12.27 9.38
C TYR A 43 -7.69 12.34 8.83
N PRO A 44 -8.24 13.53 8.50
CA PRO A 44 -9.66 13.67 8.18
C PRO A 44 -10.08 12.89 6.93
N MET A 45 -9.21 12.80 5.92
CA MET A 45 -9.53 12.11 4.66
C MET A 45 -9.40 10.61 4.83
N GLU A 46 -8.36 10.15 5.52
CA GLU A 46 -8.11 8.75 5.84
C GLU A 46 -9.24 8.20 6.74
N THR A 47 -9.66 8.96 7.75
CA THR A 47 -10.81 8.64 8.61
C THR A 47 -12.10 8.54 7.80
N ARG A 48 -12.35 9.50 6.90
CA ARG A 48 -13.52 9.47 6.03
C ARG A 48 -13.53 8.28 5.10
N THR A 49 -12.46 8.08 4.33
CA THR A 49 -12.35 7.00 3.36
C THR A 49 -12.48 5.64 4.05
N LEU A 50 -11.87 5.47 5.23
CA LEU A 50 -12.05 4.25 6.00
C LEU A 50 -13.53 4.00 6.31
N ILE A 51 -14.23 4.97 6.90
CA ILE A 51 -15.62 4.80 7.38
C ILE A 51 -16.61 4.66 6.22
N GLU A 52 -16.49 5.52 5.20
CA GLU A 52 -17.47 5.65 4.11
C GLU A 52 -17.22 4.65 2.98
N ASP A 53 -15.97 4.48 2.55
CA ASP A 53 -15.66 3.73 1.32
C ASP A 53 -15.17 2.30 1.61
N VAL A 54 -14.38 2.13 2.68
CA VAL A 54 -13.73 0.85 3.00
C VAL A 54 -14.62 -0.05 3.86
N VAL A 55 -15.00 0.40 5.06
CA VAL A 55 -15.90 -0.39 5.95
C VAL A 55 -17.38 -0.09 5.74
N GLN A 56 -17.71 0.94 4.97
CA GLN A 56 -19.07 1.28 4.50
C GLN A 56 -20.12 1.36 5.64
N LEU A 57 -19.77 2.03 6.74
CA LEU A 57 -20.61 2.09 7.95
C LEU A 57 -21.65 3.22 7.93
N GLY A 58 -21.55 4.14 6.97
CA GLY A 58 -22.39 5.33 6.89
C GLY A 58 -21.56 6.59 6.61
N ASN A 59 -22.16 7.77 6.78
CA ASN A 59 -21.47 9.03 6.52
C ASN A 59 -20.76 9.55 7.79
N THR A 60 -19.56 10.10 7.65
CA THR A 60 -18.81 10.71 8.76
C THR A 60 -19.50 11.89 9.44
N THR A 61 -20.53 12.46 8.80
CA THR A 61 -21.37 13.53 9.38
C THR A 61 -22.59 13.00 10.14
N ASP A 62 -22.87 11.69 10.11
CA ASP A 62 -23.99 11.10 10.84
C ASP A 62 -23.76 11.21 12.36
N PRO A 63 -24.74 11.65 13.16
CA PRO A 63 -24.58 11.85 14.60
C PRO A 63 -24.14 10.59 15.38
N ASP A 64 -24.44 9.41 14.86
CA ASP A 64 -24.14 8.12 15.49
C ASP A 64 -22.95 7.38 14.86
N ILE A 65 -22.25 7.97 13.87
CA ILE A 65 -21.22 7.26 13.10
C ILE A 65 -20.08 6.74 13.98
N ASN A 66 -19.61 7.53 14.94
CA ASN A 66 -18.52 7.13 15.83
C ASN A 66 -18.93 5.92 16.69
N THR A 67 -20.19 5.89 17.12
CA THR A 67 -20.73 4.75 17.88
C THR A 67 -20.85 3.51 16.99
N LYS A 68 -21.30 3.65 15.74
CA LYS A 68 -21.32 2.55 14.77
C LYS A 68 -19.93 2.01 14.50
N PHE A 69 -18.96 2.89 14.29
CA PHE A 69 -17.57 2.55 14.03
C PHE A 69 -16.94 1.78 15.20
N LEU A 70 -17.10 2.27 16.44
CA LEU A 70 -16.64 1.54 17.62
C LEU A 70 -17.32 0.18 17.75
N LYS A 71 -18.65 0.12 17.64
CA LYS A 71 -19.43 -1.13 17.76
C LYS A 71 -19.05 -2.17 16.71
N PHE A 72 -18.76 -1.75 15.47
CA PHE A 72 -18.36 -2.65 14.41
C PHE A 72 -17.10 -3.45 14.78
N TYR A 73 -16.12 -2.80 15.41
CA TYR A 73 -14.87 -3.46 15.82
C TYR A 73 -14.92 -4.17 17.19
N GLN A 74 -16.05 -4.12 17.92
CA GLN A 74 -16.15 -4.74 19.25
C GLN A 74 -16.25 -6.27 19.24
N ASP A 75 -16.50 -6.91 18.09
CA ASP A 75 -16.48 -8.37 18.01
C ASP A 75 -15.08 -8.93 18.34
N THR A 76 -15.05 -10.05 19.05
CA THR A 76 -13.82 -10.72 19.51
C THR A 76 -12.84 -11.03 18.38
N THR A 77 -13.33 -11.31 17.17
CA THR A 77 -12.52 -11.59 15.98
C THR A 77 -11.74 -10.35 15.54
N LEU A 78 -12.41 -9.19 15.49
CA LEU A 78 -11.79 -7.93 15.06
C LEU A 78 -10.89 -7.36 16.15
N GLN A 79 -11.22 -7.54 17.43
CA GLN A 79 -10.33 -7.19 18.53
C GLN A 79 -9.03 -8.02 18.49
N ALA A 80 -9.12 -9.32 18.24
CA ALA A 80 -7.93 -10.18 18.08
C ALA A 80 -7.09 -9.79 16.86
N LEU A 81 -7.74 -9.37 15.76
CA LEU A 81 -7.07 -8.87 14.57
C LEU A 81 -6.30 -7.57 14.86
N ILE A 82 -6.94 -6.59 15.50
CA ILE A 82 -6.33 -5.33 15.92
C ILE A 82 -5.11 -5.57 16.81
N ALA A 83 -5.23 -6.45 17.81
CA ALA A 83 -4.12 -6.81 18.69
C ALA A 83 -2.95 -7.49 17.95
N SER A 84 -3.26 -8.31 16.94
CA SER A 84 -2.24 -8.97 16.11
C SER A 84 -1.47 -7.94 15.26
N VAL A 85 -2.16 -6.94 14.70
CA VAL A 85 -1.53 -5.84 13.97
C VAL A 85 -0.60 -5.04 14.88
N GLU A 86 -1.06 -4.62 16.06
CA GLU A 86 -0.24 -3.84 17.00
C GLU A 86 1.03 -4.60 17.41
N SER A 87 0.92 -5.91 17.61
CA SER A 87 2.07 -6.76 17.94
C SER A 87 3.06 -6.93 16.78
N GLU A 88 2.57 -7.23 15.57
CA GLU A 88 3.41 -7.48 14.39
C GLU A 88 4.09 -6.21 13.87
N TYR A 89 3.41 -5.07 13.99
CA TYR A 89 3.85 -3.78 13.45
C TYR A 89 4.22 -2.79 14.56
N ALA A 90 4.71 -3.28 15.69
CA ALA A 90 5.30 -2.43 16.74
C ALA A 90 6.43 -1.54 16.18
N ASN A 91 7.22 -2.08 15.25
CA ASN A 91 8.25 -1.39 14.47
C ASN A 91 7.94 -1.49 12.97
N VAL A 92 8.20 -0.42 12.21
CA VAL A 92 8.03 -0.34 10.75
C VAL A 92 9.24 0.30 10.05
N ASP A 93 10.38 0.39 10.74
CA ASP A 93 11.56 1.09 10.23
C ASP A 93 12.15 0.39 9.00
N ASP A 94 12.06 -0.95 8.95
CA ASP A 94 12.42 -1.75 7.78
C ASP A 94 11.55 -1.42 6.56
N LEU A 95 10.29 -1.05 6.77
CA LEU A 95 9.38 -0.64 5.70
C LEU A 95 9.68 0.79 5.26
N ASN A 96 9.96 1.70 6.20
CA ASN A 96 10.36 3.09 5.92
C ASN A 96 11.64 3.14 5.07
N GLU A 97 12.66 2.34 5.43
CA GLU A 97 13.91 2.24 4.69
C GLU A 97 13.67 1.70 3.27
N GLN A 98 12.94 0.59 3.15
CA GLN A 98 12.65 -0.02 1.85
C GLN A 98 11.84 0.91 0.93
N LEU A 99 10.83 1.60 1.48
CA LEU A 99 10.05 2.60 0.74
C LEU A 99 10.94 3.77 0.32
N SER A 100 11.77 4.30 1.21
CA SER A 100 12.68 5.40 0.91
C SER A 100 13.67 5.04 -0.20
N VAL A 101 14.29 3.86 -0.16
CA VAL A 101 15.16 3.37 -1.23
C VAL A 101 14.41 3.27 -2.55
N ALA A 102 13.21 2.69 -2.54
CA ALA A 102 12.42 2.51 -3.75
C ALA A 102 11.97 3.85 -4.36
N PHE A 103 11.50 4.79 -3.54
CA PHE A 103 11.09 6.13 -4.00
C PHE A 103 12.28 7.00 -4.44
N LYS A 104 13.48 6.85 -3.84
CA LYS A 104 14.71 7.48 -4.36
C LYS A 104 15.00 6.98 -5.78
N HIS A 105 14.87 5.67 -6.03
CA HIS A 105 15.05 5.13 -7.37
C HIS A 105 13.95 5.60 -8.34
N LEU A 106 12.68 5.56 -7.92
CA LEU A 106 11.56 5.96 -8.78
C LEU A 106 11.65 7.43 -9.17
N THR A 107 11.87 8.34 -8.23
CA THR A 107 11.99 9.79 -8.51
C THR A 107 13.20 10.10 -9.40
N HIS A 108 14.30 9.35 -9.30
CA HIS A 108 15.42 9.47 -10.23
C HIS A 108 15.05 9.05 -11.67
N LYS A 109 14.23 8.00 -11.84
CA LYS A 109 13.82 7.48 -13.16
C LYS A 109 12.56 8.15 -13.73
N LEU A 110 11.75 8.73 -12.86
CA LEU A 110 10.47 9.39 -13.12
C LEU A 110 10.49 10.74 -12.38
N PRO A 111 11.18 11.77 -12.90
CA PRO A 111 11.43 13.04 -12.19
C PRO A 111 10.16 13.85 -11.88
N ASN A 112 9.05 13.55 -12.56
CA ASN A 112 7.75 14.19 -12.32
C ASN A 112 6.85 13.37 -11.38
N LEU A 113 7.33 12.23 -10.84
CA LEU A 113 6.58 11.42 -9.89
C LEU A 113 6.64 12.09 -8.52
N GLU A 114 5.48 12.46 -8.00
CA GLU A 114 5.36 12.96 -6.63
C GLU A 114 5.51 11.80 -5.64
N ILE A 115 6.00 12.09 -4.44
CA ILE A 115 6.03 11.09 -3.36
C ILE A 115 4.72 11.22 -2.59
N PRO A 116 3.89 10.16 -2.48
CA PRO A 116 2.65 10.22 -1.74
C PRO A 116 2.92 10.23 -0.23
N ARG A 117 1.98 10.77 0.55
CA ARG A 117 1.94 10.48 2.00
C ARG A 117 1.50 9.03 2.18
N ILE A 118 2.22 8.27 3.00
CA ILE A 118 1.91 6.86 3.25
C ILE A 118 1.49 6.72 4.70
N TYR A 119 0.36 6.05 4.93
CA TYR A 119 -0.14 5.79 6.28
C TYR A 119 -0.51 4.32 6.45
N ALA A 120 -0.37 3.81 7.67
CA ALA A 120 -0.85 2.49 8.06
C ALA A 120 -2.27 2.58 8.61
N GLN A 121 -3.09 1.57 8.32
CA GLN A 121 -4.44 1.44 8.84
C GLN A 121 -4.82 -0.02 9.13
N ILE A 122 -5.97 -0.20 9.77
CA ILE A 122 -6.68 -1.46 9.99
C ILE A 122 -8.04 -1.31 9.30
N SER A 123 -8.35 -2.22 8.37
CA SER A 123 -9.50 -2.09 7.47
C SER A 123 -10.45 -3.29 7.50
N ALA A 124 -10.45 -4.07 8.58
CA ALA A 124 -11.26 -5.28 8.74
C ALA A 124 -11.15 -6.28 7.58
N LEU A 125 -9.94 -6.46 7.06
CA LEU A 125 -9.57 -7.34 5.95
C LEU A 125 -10.15 -6.96 4.58
N ASP A 126 -10.69 -5.74 4.40
CA ASP A 126 -11.25 -5.32 3.11
C ASP A 126 -10.18 -5.11 2.03
N GLN A 127 -9.77 -3.85 1.77
CA GLN A 127 -8.73 -3.53 0.79
C GLN A 127 -7.33 -3.58 1.39
N SER A 128 -6.34 -4.09 0.64
CA SER A 128 -4.93 -4.11 1.07
C SER A 128 -4.26 -2.74 1.00
N ILE A 129 -4.49 -2.02 -0.11
CA ILE A 129 -3.93 -0.70 -0.36
C ILE A 129 -5.06 0.22 -0.83
N VAL A 130 -5.18 1.39 -0.23
CA VAL A 130 -6.14 2.43 -0.58
C VAL A 130 -5.35 3.61 -1.15
N VAL A 131 -5.68 4.07 -2.36
CA VAL A 131 -4.94 5.19 -2.99
C VAL A 131 -5.91 6.31 -3.35
N GLY A 132 -5.59 7.53 -2.94
CA GLY A 132 -6.41 8.70 -3.25
C GLY A 132 -5.85 9.99 -2.67
N ASN A 133 -6.11 11.12 -3.32
CA ASN A 133 -5.78 12.46 -2.82
C ASN A 133 -4.31 12.65 -2.40
N GLY A 134 -3.36 12.05 -3.14
CA GLY A 134 -1.93 12.11 -2.82
C GLY A 134 -1.51 11.24 -1.63
N THR A 135 -2.38 10.34 -1.17
CA THR A 135 -2.12 9.42 -0.06
C THR A 135 -2.19 7.95 -0.49
N VAL A 136 -1.46 7.09 0.22
CA VAL A 136 -1.51 5.63 0.10
C VAL A 136 -1.68 5.04 1.50
N GLY A 137 -2.85 4.44 1.76
CA GLY A 137 -3.17 3.72 2.98
C GLY A 137 -2.81 2.24 2.86
N VAL A 138 -1.99 1.73 3.79
CA VAL A 138 -1.60 0.33 3.89
C VAL A 138 -2.41 -0.34 4.99
N SER A 139 -3.28 -1.28 4.63
CA SER A 139 -4.07 -2.04 5.60
C SER A 139 -3.24 -3.18 6.18
N LEU A 140 -2.63 -2.95 7.35
CA LEU A 140 -1.66 -3.87 7.97
C LEU A 140 -2.29 -5.22 8.33
N ASP A 141 -3.60 -5.23 8.60
CA ASP A 141 -4.38 -6.44 8.85
C ASP A 141 -4.48 -7.37 7.64
N LYS A 142 -4.02 -6.95 6.46
CA LYS A 142 -3.89 -7.77 5.24
C LYS A 142 -2.52 -8.42 5.06
N TYR A 143 -1.58 -8.17 5.98
CA TYR A 143 -0.19 -8.59 5.87
C TYR A 143 0.35 -9.29 7.14
N LEU A 144 -0.49 -10.03 7.87
CA LEU A 144 -0.12 -10.76 9.10
C LEU A 144 0.54 -12.12 8.85
N GLY A 145 0.86 -12.43 7.60
CA GLY A 145 1.53 -13.66 7.19
C GLY A 145 0.57 -14.72 6.66
N GLU A 146 1.07 -15.53 5.70
CA GLU A 146 0.28 -16.54 4.97
C GLU A 146 -0.49 -17.51 5.88
N LYS A 147 0.08 -17.81 7.05
CA LYS A 147 -0.45 -18.79 8.01
C LYS A 147 -1.37 -18.18 9.07
N PHE A 148 -1.61 -16.86 9.05
CA PHE A 148 -2.48 -16.20 10.02
C PHE A 148 -3.86 -16.89 10.06
N PRO A 149 -4.33 -17.40 11.21
CA PRO A 149 -5.49 -18.28 11.28
C PRO A 149 -6.75 -17.71 10.63
N LEU A 150 -7.01 -16.41 10.80
CA LEU A 150 -8.21 -15.77 10.27
C LEU A 150 -8.24 -15.80 8.74
N TYR A 151 -7.09 -15.72 8.07
CA TYR A 151 -7.02 -15.74 6.61
C TYR A 151 -7.50 -17.06 6.02
N GLN A 152 -7.33 -18.17 6.73
CA GLN A 152 -7.74 -19.50 6.26
C GLN A 152 -9.25 -19.61 6.03
N LYS A 153 -10.04 -18.75 6.69
CA LYS A 153 -11.50 -18.70 6.56
C LYS A 153 -11.97 -17.93 5.33
N TYR A 154 -11.21 -16.93 4.88
CA TYR A 154 -11.66 -15.95 3.88
C TYR A 154 -10.85 -15.93 2.57
N TYR A 155 -9.63 -16.48 2.57
CA TYR A 155 -8.73 -16.41 1.43
C TYR A 155 -8.20 -17.77 0.99
N SER A 156 -8.09 -17.94 -0.33
CA SER A 156 -7.48 -19.12 -0.93
C SER A 156 -5.99 -19.23 -0.56
N PRO A 157 -5.38 -20.43 -0.61
CA PRO A 157 -3.94 -20.59 -0.39
C PRO A 157 -3.09 -19.67 -1.28
N LEU A 158 -3.49 -19.47 -2.55
CA LEU A 158 -2.76 -18.61 -3.47
C LEU A 158 -2.79 -17.13 -3.06
N GLN A 159 -3.94 -16.63 -2.59
CA GLN A 159 -4.04 -15.25 -2.09
C GLN A 159 -3.18 -15.05 -0.85
N ARG A 160 -3.20 -16.01 0.08
CA ARG A 160 -2.47 -15.91 1.36
C ARG A 160 -0.95 -15.82 1.18
N GLN A 161 -0.39 -16.36 0.10
CA GLN A 161 1.03 -16.24 -0.21
C GLN A 161 1.50 -14.78 -0.40
N GLN A 162 0.58 -13.88 -0.74
CA GLN A 162 0.86 -12.45 -0.92
C GLN A 162 0.46 -11.60 0.30
N MET A 163 -0.15 -12.21 1.33
CA MET A 163 -0.63 -11.55 2.53
C MET A 163 0.45 -11.54 3.62
N THR A 164 1.66 -11.08 3.28
CA THR A 164 2.83 -11.08 4.16
C THR A 164 3.53 -9.73 4.16
N ARG A 165 4.24 -9.41 5.25
CA ARG A 165 4.97 -8.15 5.42
C ARG A 165 5.85 -7.80 4.22
N GLU A 166 6.50 -8.79 3.61
CA GLU A 166 7.41 -8.61 2.47
C GLU A 166 6.72 -8.06 1.21
N HIS A 167 5.39 -8.18 1.12
CA HIS A 167 4.58 -7.68 0.00
C HIS A 167 4.12 -6.23 0.18
N ILE A 168 4.17 -5.66 1.39
CA ILE A 168 3.69 -4.30 1.67
C ILE A 168 4.31 -3.29 0.71
N VAL A 169 5.65 -3.28 0.60
CA VAL A 169 6.37 -2.29 -0.19
C VAL A 169 6.07 -2.44 -1.69
N SER A 170 6.03 -3.67 -2.20
CA SER A 170 5.72 -3.92 -3.62
C SER A 170 4.29 -3.54 -3.98
N ASP A 171 3.34 -3.84 -3.11
CA ASP A 171 1.94 -3.54 -3.34
C ASP A 171 1.71 -2.04 -3.23
N CYS A 172 2.25 -1.39 -2.20
CA CYS A 172 2.18 0.05 -2.02
C CYS A 172 2.63 0.80 -3.29
N ILE A 173 3.79 0.44 -3.83
CA ILE A 173 4.31 1.08 -5.04
C ILE A 173 3.48 0.70 -6.27
N SER A 174 3.09 -0.57 -6.42
CA SER A 174 2.31 -1.02 -7.58
C SER A 174 0.97 -0.30 -7.67
N PHE A 175 0.21 -0.25 -6.56
CA PHE A 175 -1.07 0.45 -6.50
C PHE A 175 -0.93 1.96 -6.69
N TYR A 176 0.11 2.58 -6.12
CA TYR A 176 0.40 3.99 -6.36
C TYR A 176 0.69 4.27 -7.85
N LEU A 177 1.56 3.48 -8.48
CA LEU A 177 1.85 3.65 -9.90
C LEU A 177 0.63 3.37 -10.79
N MET A 178 -0.25 2.44 -10.41
CA MET A 178 -1.54 2.22 -11.09
C MET A 178 -2.45 3.44 -11.02
N SER A 179 -2.46 4.19 -9.90
CA SER A 179 -3.29 5.40 -9.78
C SER A 179 -2.72 6.57 -10.60
N VAL A 180 -1.40 6.65 -10.74
CA VAL A 180 -0.71 7.71 -11.50
C VAL A 180 -0.75 7.42 -13.01
N TYR A 181 -0.48 6.19 -13.41
CA TYR A 181 -0.39 5.76 -14.80
C TYR A 181 -1.63 5.00 -15.23
N GLN A 182 -2.79 5.65 -15.19
CA GLN A 182 -4.06 4.98 -15.49
C GLN A 182 -4.18 4.58 -16.97
N LEU A 183 -4.66 3.36 -17.19
CA LEU A 183 -5.04 2.89 -18.52
C LEU A 183 -6.41 3.46 -18.91
N LYS A 184 -6.43 4.41 -19.86
CA LYS A 184 -7.67 4.99 -20.38
C LYS A 184 -8.62 3.92 -20.91
N GLU A 185 -9.89 4.03 -20.50
CA GLU A 185 -10.98 3.11 -20.88
C GLU A 185 -10.63 1.63 -20.62
N SER A 186 -9.96 1.36 -19.50
CA SER A 186 -9.51 0.01 -19.10
C SER A 186 -10.61 -1.06 -19.21
N ASP A 187 -11.86 -0.72 -18.86
CA ASP A 187 -13.00 -1.64 -18.89
C ASP A 187 -13.46 -2.01 -20.30
N LYS A 188 -13.07 -1.22 -21.32
CA LYS A 188 -13.35 -1.49 -22.74
C LYS A 188 -12.21 -2.23 -23.43
N ARG A 189 -11.06 -2.41 -22.77
CA ARG A 189 -9.87 -3.01 -23.37
C ARG A 189 -9.84 -4.53 -23.19
N PRO A 190 -9.22 -5.27 -24.13
CA PRO A 190 -8.99 -6.70 -23.96
C PRO A 190 -8.22 -7.02 -22.67
N GLN A 191 -8.52 -8.16 -22.03
CA GLN A 191 -7.86 -8.57 -20.79
C GLN A 191 -6.33 -8.61 -20.90
N LEU A 192 -5.81 -9.06 -22.05
CA LEU A 192 -4.37 -9.10 -22.32
C LEU A 192 -3.71 -7.72 -22.23
N GLU A 193 -4.38 -6.66 -22.69
CA GLU A 193 -3.85 -5.29 -22.62
C GLU A 193 -3.80 -4.79 -21.17
N ARG A 194 -4.84 -5.10 -20.39
CA ARG A 194 -4.91 -4.77 -18.96
C ARG A 194 -3.80 -5.49 -18.19
N ASP A 195 -3.60 -6.77 -18.48
CA ASP A 195 -2.56 -7.60 -17.88
C ASP A 195 -1.14 -7.12 -18.25
N LEU A 196 -0.93 -6.73 -19.52
CA LEU A 196 0.34 -6.14 -19.95
C LEU A 196 0.58 -4.77 -19.32
N HIS A 197 -0.46 -3.94 -19.15
CA HIS A 197 -0.35 -2.67 -18.45
C HIS A 197 0.11 -2.87 -17.00
N ILE A 198 -0.52 -3.80 -16.27
CA ILE A 198 -0.07 -4.21 -14.93
C ILE A 198 1.35 -4.77 -14.99
N GLY A 199 1.68 -5.56 -16.02
CA GLY A 199 3.02 -6.09 -16.26
C GLY A 199 4.09 -5.00 -16.37
N LYS A 200 3.79 -3.88 -17.02
CA LYS A 200 4.71 -2.72 -17.11
C LYS A 200 4.95 -2.07 -15.76
N ILE A 201 3.89 -1.86 -14.99
CA ILE A 201 3.97 -1.30 -13.65
C ILE A 201 4.79 -2.22 -12.75
N ASN A 202 4.44 -3.50 -12.71
CA ASN A 202 5.14 -4.50 -11.90
C ASN A 202 6.61 -4.68 -12.32
N TRP A 203 6.93 -4.50 -13.60
CA TRP A 203 8.31 -4.44 -14.05
C TRP A 203 9.06 -3.25 -13.45
N VAL A 204 8.47 -2.04 -13.49
CA VAL A 204 9.06 -0.85 -12.85
C VAL A 204 9.21 -1.04 -11.33
N VAL A 205 8.24 -1.67 -10.66
CA VAL A 205 8.34 -2.00 -9.23
C VAL A 205 9.52 -2.94 -8.97
N ASN A 206 9.72 -3.98 -9.78
CA ASN A 206 10.89 -4.86 -9.64
C ASN A 206 12.21 -4.09 -9.79
N GLN A 207 12.28 -3.13 -10.71
CA GLN A 207 13.46 -2.27 -10.85
C GLN A 207 13.65 -1.38 -9.62
N ALA A 208 12.59 -0.74 -9.13
CA ALA A 208 12.60 0.12 -7.95
C ALA A 208 13.12 -0.63 -6.71
N LEU A 209 12.68 -1.88 -6.53
CA LEU A 209 13.07 -2.73 -5.39
C LEU A 209 14.40 -3.48 -5.59
N GLY A 210 14.99 -3.45 -6.80
CA GLY A 210 16.19 -4.22 -7.11
C GLY A 210 16.02 -5.74 -7.03
N ARG A 211 14.78 -6.26 -7.03
CA ARG A 211 14.46 -7.69 -6.90
C ARG A 211 13.27 -8.09 -7.76
N ARG A 212 13.23 -9.37 -8.17
CA ARG A 212 12.12 -9.94 -8.95
C ARG A 212 10.98 -10.39 -8.04
N THR A 213 10.20 -9.44 -7.54
CA THR A 213 8.98 -9.70 -6.77
C THR A 213 7.87 -10.24 -7.68
N PHE A 214 7.54 -9.52 -8.75
CA PHE A 214 6.53 -9.94 -9.71
C PHE A 214 7.17 -10.76 -10.85
N ARG A 215 6.61 -11.94 -11.15
CA ARG A 215 7.20 -12.92 -12.10
C ARG A 215 6.24 -13.40 -13.17
N THR A 216 5.18 -12.64 -13.44
CA THR A 216 4.19 -13.04 -14.45
C THR A 216 4.79 -13.04 -15.84
N LYS A 217 4.22 -13.82 -16.76
CA LYS A 217 4.59 -13.81 -18.19
C LYS A 217 4.53 -12.41 -18.82
N TYR A 218 3.69 -11.52 -18.28
CA TYR A 218 3.57 -10.13 -18.72
C TYR A 218 4.77 -9.29 -18.29
N VAL A 219 5.26 -9.46 -17.06
CA VAL A 219 6.50 -8.83 -16.61
C VAL A 219 7.68 -9.30 -17.44
N VAL A 220 7.73 -10.60 -17.79
CA VAL A 220 8.77 -11.15 -18.68
C VAL A 220 8.69 -10.57 -20.09
N ALA A 221 7.48 -10.41 -20.65
CA ALA A 221 7.30 -9.77 -21.96
C ALA A 221 7.79 -8.31 -21.97
N VAL A 222 7.54 -7.56 -20.89
CA VAL A 222 8.02 -6.19 -20.72
C VAL A 222 9.54 -6.15 -20.53
N GLU A 223 10.10 -7.06 -19.74
CA GLU A 223 11.55 -7.20 -19.56
C GLU A 223 12.25 -7.42 -20.90
N ASN A 224 11.76 -8.35 -21.73
CA ASN A 224 12.30 -8.61 -23.06
C ASN A 224 12.22 -7.36 -23.96
N TYR A 225 11.08 -6.66 -23.95
CA TYR A 225 10.92 -5.40 -24.68
C TYR A 225 11.95 -4.36 -24.26
N MET A 226 12.17 -4.15 -22.95
CA MET A 226 13.12 -3.15 -22.44
C MET A 226 14.59 -3.53 -22.73
N GLN A 227 14.91 -4.82 -22.80
CA GLN A 227 16.25 -5.28 -23.19
C GLN A 227 16.57 -4.98 -24.66
N GLU A 228 15.57 -5.07 -25.54
CA GLU A 228 15.66 -4.70 -26.97
C GLU A 228 15.63 -3.17 -27.16
N HIS A 229 14.91 -2.44 -26.30
CA HIS A 229 14.68 -0.99 -26.39
C HIS A 229 15.34 -0.21 -25.25
N ARG A 230 16.66 -0.36 -25.09
CA ARG A 230 17.43 0.20 -23.95
C ARG A 230 17.36 1.73 -23.78
N LYS A 231 16.88 2.46 -24.79
CA LYS A 231 16.71 3.92 -24.74
C LYS A 231 15.34 4.36 -24.21
N THR A 232 14.37 3.44 -24.13
CA THR A 232 13.04 3.74 -23.61
C THR A 232 13.13 4.05 -22.12
N SER A 233 12.67 5.23 -21.73
CA SER A 233 12.54 5.64 -20.34
C SER A 233 11.37 4.94 -19.66
N TYR A 234 11.32 4.97 -18.32
CA TYR A 234 10.21 4.36 -17.58
C TYR A 234 8.88 5.09 -17.84
N ASP A 235 8.93 6.41 -18.00
CA ASP A 235 7.74 7.21 -18.30
C ASP A 235 7.17 6.87 -19.68
N GLU A 236 8.03 6.74 -20.70
CA GLU A 236 7.62 6.28 -22.03
C GLU A 236 7.03 4.87 -21.97
N LEU A 237 7.70 3.93 -21.28
CA LEU A 237 7.20 2.57 -21.11
C LEU A 237 5.78 2.56 -20.53
N LEU A 238 5.58 3.23 -19.40
CA LEU A 238 4.30 3.27 -18.70
C LEU A 238 3.20 3.90 -19.56
N LYS A 239 3.54 4.84 -20.44
CA LYS A 239 2.62 5.50 -21.38
C LYS A 239 2.33 4.73 -22.68
N ILE A 240 3.07 3.66 -23.02
CA ILE A 240 2.76 2.84 -24.21
C ILE A 240 1.35 2.22 -24.10
N THR A 241 0.47 2.54 -25.03
CA THR A 241 -0.87 1.93 -25.13
C THR A 241 -1.05 1.01 -26.35
N ASP A 242 -0.03 0.94 -27.21
CA ASP A 242 0.05 -0.07 -28.27
C ASP A 242 0.74 -1.32 -27.71
N PHE A 243 -0.08 -2.26 -27.25
CA PHE A 243 0.37 -3.46 -26.57
C PHE A 243 0.89 -4.55 -27.52
N SER A 244 0.70 -4.39 -28.83
CA SER A 244 1.22 -5.34 -29.85
C SER A 244 2.75 -5.43 -29.86
N LYS A 245 3.41 -4.43 -29.26
CA LYS A 245 4.87 -4.37 -29.08
C LYS A 245 5.42 -5.38 -28.07
N PHE A 246 4.56 -5.94 -27.21
CA PHE A 246 4.97 -6.91 -26.19
C PHE A 246 4.63 -8.33 -26.62
N LYS A 247 5.67 -9.16 -26.78
CA LYS A 247 5.51 -10.58 -27.11
C LYS A 247 5.35 -11.39 -25.83
N VAL A 248 4.12 -11.84 -25.57
CA VAL A 248 3.83 -12.77 -24.48
C VAL A 248 4.03 -14.20 -25.01
N LEU A 249 5.07 -14.87 -24.51
CA LEU A 249 5.36 -16.27 -24.79
C LEU A 249 4.55 -17.19 -23.86
#